data_AF-A0A817PDA1-F1
#
_entry.id   AF-A0A817PDA1-F1
#
_cell.length_a   1.000
_cell.length_b   1.000
_cell.length_c   1.000
_cell.angle_alpha   90.00
_cell.angle_beta   90.00
_cell.angle_gamma   90.00
#
_symmetry.space_group_name_H-M   'P 1'
#
loop_
_entity.id
_entity.type
_entity.pdbx_description
1 polymer ?
#
loop_
_entity_poly.entity_id
_entity_poly.type
_entity_poly.pdbx_seq_one_letter_code
_entity_poly.pdbx_strand_id
1 'polypeptide(L)'
;MYGDCLSCRTKIPSTEIPKLYPKIDLEEEVNWMKWINLNGKTDIHRLGGSVSDLLMEMDHQWSKFIIHSYITKAQFDYIRNLKQSLPPDTALIHMDFAENYALEVQNEVMSKHWSTAQAALFTIQIRTKTEIVNIVIVSNYLSHDTIFVSCGQRMICDYIRTFYPLITKIVYLSDGCSAHFKNNFSMLNLIKHNEDYQYKAEWIFYSTSHGKGPVDGLGAVVKSAARRETMRADGPQKSFLTPVEFYKFLKQKFCSIRSYHHFQPIDSATIRCKITSDSLIHEDFSMTASRQSKLTYVKLVMAINDINMNDNVAVEYQGDWWLAMVQALETNLQELRVSFLHPPGPRTSFKFPVRSDELNIELGNVICLVCQPPKLDTRFNYMIPQSLCDEIQQLFAEF
;
A
#
# COMPACT_ATOMS: atom_id res chain seq x y z
N MET A 1 32.94 6.19 -6.66
CA MET A 1 32.28 5.49 -5.53
C MET A 1 32.44 6.39 -4.30
N TYR A 2 31.40 6.53 -3.49
CA TYR A 2 31.47 7.32 -2.26
C TYR A 2 32.57 6.73 -1.36
N GLY A 3 33.55 7.56 -0.95
CA GLY A 3 34.62 7.12 -0.05
C GLY A 3 35.90 6.58 -0.69
N ASP A 4 36.03 6.53 -2.03
CA ASP A 4 37.27 6.09 -2.70
C ASP A 4 38.36 7.18 -2.74
N CYS A 5 37.95 8.45 -2.60
CA CYS A 5 38.89 9.56 -2.58
C CYS A 5 39.28 9.86 -1.13
N LEU A 6 40.54 9.55 -0.76
CA LEU A 6 41.10 9.93 0.55
C LEU A 6 40.91 11.43 0.83
N SER A 7 41.04 12.27 -0.22
CA SER A 7 40.86 13.72 -0.12
C SER A 7 39.44 14.16 0.25
N CYS A 8 38.41 13.38 -0.05
CA CYS A 8 37.02 13.77 0.28
C CYS A 8 36.69 13.46 1.73
N ARG A 9 37.38 12.50 2.36
CA ARG A 9 37.19 12.13 3.78
C ARG A 9 37.79 13.15 4.75
N THR A 10 38.79 13.91 4.30
CA THR A 10 39.55 14.84 5.15
C THR A 10 39.13 16.31 5.00
N LYS A 11 38.26 16.62 4.03
CA LYS A 11 37.74 17.97 3.81
C LYS A 11 36.56 18.23 4.73
N ILE A 12 36.81 18.75 5.92
CA ILE A 12 35.77 19.14 6.89
C ILE A 12 35.61 20.68 6.91
N PRO A 13 34.38 21.19 7.09
CA PRO A 13 34.07 22.62 7.12
C PRO A 13 35.04 23.47 7.96
N SER A 14 35.37 23.05 9.19
CA SER A 14 36.24 23.84 10.09
C SER A 14 37.65 24.07 9.57
N THR A 15 38.16 23.19 8.69
CA THR A 15 39.51 23.33 8.12
C THR A 15 39.49 23.96 6.73
N GLU A 16 38.44 23.72 5.94
CA GLU A 16 38.38 24.18 4.55
C GLU A 16 37.78 25.58 4.40
N ILE A 17 36.78 25.94 5.22
CA ILE A 17 36.14 27.26 5.14
C ILE A 17 37.13 28.40 5.48
N PRO A 18 37.94 28.32 6.55
CA PRO A 18 38.94 29.35 6.82
C PRO A 18 40.01 29.48 5.74
N LYS A 19 40.36 28.39 5.04
CA LYS A 19 41.28 28.44 3.89
C LYS A 19 40.66 29.19 2.71
N LEU A 20 39.37 28.99 2.46
CA LEU A 20 38.63 29.67 1.38
C LEU A 20 38.33 31.14 1.74
N TYR A 21 38.19 31.45 3.03
CA TYR A 21 37.88 32.79 3.54
C TYR A 21 38.87 33.19 4.63
N PRO A 22 40.11 33.60 4.28
CA PRO A 22 41.18 33.87 5.26
C PRO A 22 40.91 35.03 6.22
N LYS A 23 39.89 35.86 5.93
CA LYS A 23 39.46 36.99 6.76
C LYS A 23 38.31 36.66 7.70
N ILE A 24 37.88 35.39 7.75
CA ILE A 24 36.79 34.98 8.65
C ILE A 24 37.25 35.17 10.10
N ASP A 25 36.44 35.85 10.90
CA ASP A 25 36.66 35.98 12.32
C ASP A 25 36.01 34.78 13.02
N LEU A 26 36.83 33.91 13.61
CA LEU A 26 36.35 32.68 14.24
C LEU A 26 35.64 32.94 15.57
N GLU A 27 35.90 34.10 16.19
CA GLU A 27 35.30 34.52 17.46
C GLU A 27 34.05 35.39 17.25
N GLU A 28 33.68 35.69 16.00
CA GLU A 28 32.46 36.45 15.71
C GLU A 28 31.23 35.69 16.21
N GLU A 29 30.41 36.38 17.00
CA GLU A 29 29.15 35.85 17.52
C GLU A 29 28.09 35.75 16.41
N VAL A 30 27.62 34.54 16.16
CA VAL A 30 26.63 34.22 15.12
C VAL A 30 25.47 33.43 15.70
N ASN A 31 24.36 33.41 14.96
CA ASN A 31 23.18 32.64 15.31
C ASN A 31 22.81 31.73 14.15
N TRP A 32 22.45 30.47 14.44
CA TRP A 32 22.00 29.51 13.44
C TRP A 32 20.81 28.70 13.94
N MET A 33 20.18 27.97 13.02
CA MET A 33 19.03 27.11 13.30
C MET A 33 19.40 25.65 13.09
N LYS A 34 18.97 24.78 14.00
CA LYS A 34 19.20 23.33 13.94
C LYS A 34 17.92 22.57 14.25
N TRP A 35 17.63 21.55 13.46
CA TRP A 35 16.59 20.57 13.78
C TRP A 35 17.07 19.65 14.90
N ILE A 36 16.37 19.63 16.02
CA ILE A 36 16.68 18.77 17.17
C ILE A 36 15.48 17.86 17.41
N ASN A 37 15.74 16.56 17.59
CA ASN A 37 14.72 15.61 18.00
C ASN A 37 14.72 15.52 19.54
N LEU A 38 13.65 16.00 20.16
CA LEU A 38 13.41 15.91 21.59
C LEU A 38 12.15 15.07 21.80
N ASN A 39 12.28 13.94 22.49
CA ASN A 39 11.16 13.06 22.84
C ASN A 39 10.31 12.62 21.63
N GLY A 40 10.93 12.39 20.46
CA GLY A 40 10.24 11.94 19.25
C GLY A 40 9.64 13.08 18.40
N LYS A 41 9.69 14.33 18.87
CA LYS A 41 9.28 15.50 18.11
C LYS A 41 10.49 16.24 17.58
N THR A 42 10.48 16.58 16.29
CA THR A 42 11.56 17.34 15.65
C THR A 42 11.15 18.81 15.61
N ASP A 43 11.89 19.67 16.31
CA ASP A 43 11.65 21.11 16.34
C ASP A 43 12.91 21.87 15.93
N ILE A 44 12.73 23.08 15.36
CA ILE A 44 13.85 23.97 15.01
C ILE A 44 14.24 24.76 16.25
N HIS A 45 15.49 24.61 16.68
CA HIS A 45 16.07 25.41 17.73
C HIS A 45 17.00 26.47 17.16
N ARG A 46 16.90 27.68 17.70
CA ARG A 46 17.86 28.75 17.45
C ARG A 46 19.01 28.61 18.45
N LEU A 47 20.22 28.54 17.93
CA LEU A 47 21.47 28.46 18.69
C LEU A 47 22.28 29.72 18.44
N GLY A 48 23.10 30.10 19.41
CA GLY A 48 24.05 31.20 19.34
C GLY A 48 25.41 30.75 19.86
N GLY A 49 26.46 31.35 19.35
CA GLY A 49 27.85 31.08 19.70
C GLY A 49 28.79 31.64 18.64
N SER A 50 30.07 31.30 18.75
CA SER A 50 31.09 31.78 17.81
C SER A 50 30.97 31.12 16.42
N VAL A 51 31.61 31.72 15.42
CA VAL A 51 31.79 31.09 14.09
C VAL A 51 32.50 29.73 14.23
N SER A 52 33.45 29.60 15.17
CA SER A 52 34.10 28.32 15.47
C SER A 52 33.09 27.25 15.91
N ASP A 53 32.15 27.61 16.80
CA ASP A 53 31.10 26.69 17.28
C ASP A 53 30.19 26.23 16.13
N LEU A 54 29.82 27.15 15.24
CA LEU A 54 29.05 26.82 14.04
C LEU A 54 29.81 25.83 13.13
N LEU A 55 31.10 26.05 12.90
CA LEU A 55 31.93 25.18 12.07
C LEU A 55 32.08 23.77 12.66
N MET A 56 32.27 23.66 13.97
CA MET A 56 32.28 22.36 14.67
C MET A 56 30.94 21.63 14.55
N GLU A 57 29.83 22.36 14.66
CA GLU A 57 28.50 21.80 14.45
C GLU A 57 28.31 21.30 13.01
N MET A 58 28.81 22.04 12.01
CA MET A 58 28.82 21.58 10.61
C MET A 58 29.67 20.32 10.42
N ASP A 59 30.85 20.24 11.04
CA ASP A 59 31.72 19.07 10.99
C ASP A 59 31.02 17.81 11.52
N HIS A 60 30.30 17.94 12.64
CA HIS A 60 29.53 16.82 13.23
C HIS A 60 28.47 16.27 12.28
N GLN A 61 27.89 17.10 11.41
CA GLN A 61 26.89 16.69 10.42
C GLN A 61 27.48 16.38 9.05
N TRP A 62 28.75 16.72 8.81
CA TRP A 62 29.34 16.75 7.48
C TRP A 62 29.34 15.40 6.78
N SER A 63 29.73 14.34 7.48
CA SER A 63 29.74 12.98 6.92
C SER A 63 28.35 12.57 6.42
N LYS A 64 27.32 12.76 7.25
CA LYS A 64 25.92 12.49 6.91
C LYS A 64 25.45 13.36 5.73
N PHE A 65 25.78 14.65 5.74
CA PHE A 65 25.45 15.58 4.67
C PHE A 65 26.07 15.16 3.33
N ILE A 66 27.34 14.77 3.30
CA ILE A 66 28.03 14.38 2.06
C ILE A 66 27.46 13.07 1.51
N ILE A 67 27.13 12.08 2.36
CA ILE A 67 26.42 10.85 1.94
C ILE A 67 25.08 11.23 1.30
N HIS A 68 24.28 12.01 2.03
CA HIS A 68 22.95 12.43 1.58
C HIS A 68 23.02 13.19 0.26
N SER A 69 23.92 14.17 0.14
CA SER A 69 24.13 14.96 -1.07
C SER A 69 24.52 14.09 -2.28
N TYR A 70 25.40 13.12 -2.07
CA TYR A 70 25.79 12.17 -3.11
C TYR A 70 24.60 11.31 -3.55
N ILE A 71 23.87 10.71 -2.61
CA ILE A 71 22.71 9.86 -2.90
C ILE A 71 21.67 10.67 -3.68
N THR A 72 21.32 11.87 -3.21
CA THR A 72 20.34 12.74 -3.87
C THR A 72 20.76 13.07 -5.30
N LYS A 73 22.02 13.43 -5.54
CA LYS A 73 22.53 13.71 -6.91
C LYS A 73 22.48 12.46 -7.79
N ALA A 74 23.00 11.34 -7.30
CA ALA A 74 23.04 10.09 -8.05
C ALA A 74 21.63 9.61 -8.44
N GLN A 75 20.69 9.66 -7.49
CA GLN A 75 19.28 9.31 -7.74
C GLN A 75 18.64 10.26 -8.74
N PHE A 76 18.86 11.58 -8.60
CA PHE A 76 18.31 12.57 -9.50
C PHE A 76 18.83 12.39 -10.93
N ASP A 77 20.14 12.17 -11.11
CA ASP A 77 20.75 11.93 -12.41
C ASP A 77 20.24 10.63 -13.03
N TYR A 78 20.13 9.56 -12.24
CA TYR A 78 19.56 8.29 -12.70
C TYR A 78 18.12 8.46 -13.20
N ILE A 79 17.25 9.10 -12.41
CA ILE A 79 15.84 9.32 -12.76
C ILE A 79 15.72 10.25 -13.98
N ARG A 80 16.57 11.27 -14.08
CA ARG A 80 16.61 12.16 -15.24
C ARG A 80 16.95 11.40 -16.51
N ASN A 81 17.98 10.56 -16.47
CA ASN A 81 18.41 9.74 -17.59
C ASN A 81 17.32 8.73 -17.97
N LEU A 82 16.68 8.09 -16.98
CA LEU A 82 15.57 7.17 -17.20
C LEU A 82 14.37 7.86 -17.89
N LYS A 83 14.06 9.11 -17.51
CA LYS A 83 12.99 9.90 -18.17
C LYS A 83 13.34 10.26 -19.61
N GLN A 84 14.61 10.53 -19.92
CA GLN A 84 15.08 10.91 -21.26
C GLN A 84 15.21 9.70 -22.20
N SER A 85 15.54 8.54 -21.65
CA SER A 85 15.83 7.31 -22.41
C SER A 85 14.90 6.15 -22.01
N LEU A 86 13.63 6.46 -21.79
CA LEU A 86 12.65 5.47 -21.34
C LEU A 86 12.41 4.41 -22.43
N PRO A 87 12.60 3.10 -22.13
CA PRO A 87 12.33 2.04 -23.10
C PRO A 87 10.86 2.00 -23.55
N PRO A 88 10.57 1.64 -24.81
CA PRO A 88 9.20 1.62 -25.34
C PRO A 88 8.24 0.67 -24.60
N ASP A 89 8.77 -0.40 -24.02
CA ASP A 89 8.05 -1.43 -23.26
C ASP A 89 8.00 -1.15 -21.75
N THR A 90 8.43 0.04 -21.33
CA THR A 90 8.54 0.41 -19.92
C THR A 90 7.68 1.64 -19.59
N ALA A 91 6.86 1.53 -18.55
CA ALA A 91 6.13 2.66 -17.98
C ALA A 91 6.81 3.15 -16.70
N LEU A 92 7.03 4.47 -16.61
CA LEU A 92 7.55 5.12 -15.41
C LEU A 92 6.39 5.76 -14.65
N ILE A 93 6.12 5.28 -13.44
CA ILE A 93 5.00 5.72 -12.62
C ILE A 93 5.55 6.50 -11.44
N HIS A 94 5.22 7.78 -11.33
CA HIS A 94 5.43 8.56 -10.12
C HIS A 94 4.14 8.60 -9.32
N MET A 95 4.18 8.22 -8.05
CA MET A 95 3.01 8.23 -7.17
C MET A 95 3.32 8.85 -5.81
N ASP A 96 2.36 9.59 -5.28
CA ASP A 96 2.46 10.21 -3.96
C ASP A 96 1.08 10.53 -3.37
N PHE A 97 0.99 10.60 -2.05
CA PHE A 97 -0.17 11.15 -1.36
C PHE A 97 -0.06 12.67 -1.29
N ALA A 98 -1.04 13.36 -1.87
CA ALA A 98 -1.26 14.74 -1.50
C ALA A 98 -1.90 14.77 -0.10
N GLU A 99 -1.55 15.77 0.71
CA GLU A 99 -2.18 16.01 2.02
C GLU A 99 -3.71 15.96 1.91
N ASN A 100 -4.39 15.45 2.94
CA ASN A 100 -5.85 15.36 2.96
C ASN A 100 -6.50 16.72 2.66
N TYR A 101 -7.52 16.72 1.81
CA TYR A 101 -8.29 17.92 1.54
C TYR A 101 -9.42 18.06 2.57
N ALA A 102 -9.38 19.12 3.36
CA ALA A 102 -10.47 19.48 4.25
C ALA A 102 -11.63 20.10 3.47
N LEU A 103 -12.83 19.54 3.63
CA LEU A 103 -14.06 20.01 3.02
C LEU A 103 -14.65 21.15 3.85
N GLU A 104 -13.98 22.28 3.81
CA GLU A 104 -14.40 23.51 4.51
C GLU A 104 -15.48 24.23 3.71
N VAL A 105 -16.41 24.86 4.43
CA VAL A 105 -17.46 25.71 3.85
C VAL A 105 -17.17 27.18 4.16
N GLN A 106 -17.50 28.07 3.24
CA GLN A 106 -17.47 29.50 3.53
C GLN A 106 -18.64 29.87 4.46
N ASN A 107 -18.36 30.61 5.55
CA ASN A 107 -19.32 31.03 6.58
C ASN A 107 -19.92 29.86 7.41
N GLU A 108 -19.08 28.99 7.99
CA GLU A 108 -19.54 27.93 8.90
C GLU A 108 -20.10 28.48 10.22
N VAL A 109 -21.19 27.86 10.69
CA VAL A 109 -21.75 28.10 12.02
C VAL A 109 -20.81 27.46 13.05
N MET A 110 -20.55 28.14 14.17
CA MET A 110 -19.59 27.74 15.24
C MET A 110 -19.67 26.27 15.69
N SER A 111 -20.82 25.60 15.53
CA SER A 111 -21.02 24.19 15.92
C SER A 111 -20.33 23.18 15.00
N LYS A 112 -19.91 23.56 13.78
CA LYS A 112 -19.24 22.68 12.81
C LYS A 112 -17.71 22.58 13.03
N HIS A 113 -17.18 23.31 14.00
CA HIS A 113 -15.75 23.48 14.24
C HIS A 113 -15.01 22.25 14.80
N TRP A 114 -15.71 21.17 15.13
CA TRP A 114 -15.13 20.01 15.83
C TRP A 114 -14.75 18.83 14.91
N SER A 115 -15.24 18.75 13.67
CA SER A 115 -14.77 17.76 12.68
C SER A 115 -15.12 18.14 11.23
N THR A 116 -14.17 18.72 10.50
CA THR A 116 -14.33 18.94 9.05
C THR A 116 -14.11 17.61 8.32
N ALA A 117 -15.05 17.22 7.46
CA ALA A 117 -14.88 16.03 6.63
C ALA A 117 -13.65 16.18 5.73
N GLN A 118 -12.92 15.09 5.49
CA GLN A 118 -11.71 15.10 4.68
C GLN A 118 -11.75 14.04 3.59
N ALA A 119 -10.99 14.27 2.52
CA ALA A 119 -10.74 13.30 1.48
C ALA A 119 -9.23 13.15 1.23
N ALA A 120 -8.76 11.90 1.17
CA ALA A 120 -7.43 11.56 0.73
C ALA A 120 -7.31 11.70 -0.79
N LEU A 121 -6.12 12.10 -1.23
CA LEU A 121 -5.80 12.30 -2.64
C LEU A 121 -4.51 11.54 -2.97
N PHE A 122 -4.64 10.45 -3.72
CA PHE A 122 -3.48 9.71 -4.23
C PHE A 122 -3.22 10.11 -5.68
N THR A 123 -2.09 10.76 -5.90
CA THR A 123 -1.73 11.41 -7.16
C THR A 123 -0.70 10.57 -7.91
N ILE A 124 -0.95 10.34 -9.20
CA ILE A 124 -0.18 9.42 -10.02
C ILE A 124 0.13 10.10 -11.36
N GLN A 125 1.38 10.03 -11.79
CA GLN A 125 1.80 10.35 -13.14
C GLN A 125 2.40 9.12 -13.80
N ILE A 126 1.83 8.72 -14.93
CA ILE A 126 2.34 7.65 -15.78
C ILE A 126 3.04 8.30 -16.97
N ARG A 127 4.32 8.06 -17.13
CA ARG A 127 5.09 8.44 -18.32
C ARG A 127 5.40 7.17 -19.12
N THR A 128 5.03 7.19 -20.39
CA THR A 128 5.50 6.23 -21.39
C THR A 128 6.44 6.94 -22.35
N LYS A 129 6.95 6.22 -23.36
CA LYS A 129 7.76 6.84 -24.43
C LYS A 129 6.97 7.87 -25.24
N THR A 130 5.66 7.69 -25.38
CA THR A 130 4.80 8.49 -26.26
C THR A 130 4.12 9.65 -25.53
N GLU A 131 3.74 9.47 -24.28
CA GLU A 131 2.91 10.44 -23.57
C GLU A 131 3.08 10.42 -22.06
N ILE A 132 2.45 11.42 -21.42
CA ILE A 132 2.36 11.55 -19.97
C ILE A 132 0.89 11.66 -19.61
N VAL A 133 0.41 10.72 -18.80
CA VAL A 133 -0.95 10.68 -18.27
C VAL A 133 -0.92 10.93 -16.78
N ASN A 134 -1.84 11.77 -16.32
CA ASN A 134 -2.03 12.05 -14.91
C ASN A 134 -3.33 11.40 -14.42
N ILE A 135 -3.25 10.72 -13.28
CA ILE A 135 -4.36 10.07 -12.60
C ILE A 135 -4.42 10.60 -11.17
N VAL A 136 -5.63 10.84 -10.68
CA VAL A 136 -5.87 11.15 -9.27
C VAL A 136 -6.97 10.24 -8.75
N ILE A 137 -6.68 9.56 -7.65
CA ILE A 137 -7.63 8.75 -6.89
C ILE A 137 -8.06 9.59 -5.69
N VAL A 138 -9.37 9.81 -5.57
CA VAL A 138 -9.98 10.53 -4.45
C VAL A 138 -10.61 9.50 -3.54
N SER A 139 -10.36 9.58 -2.23
CA SER A 139 -10.83 8.56 -1.30
C SER A 139 -11.34 9.16 0.01
N ASN A 140 -12.37 8.58 0.61
CA ASN A 140 -12.75 8.89 2.00
C ASN A 140 -11.92 8.08 3.03
N TYR A 141 -11.02 7.20 2.59
CA TYR A 141 -10.11 6.43 3.42
C TYR A 141 -8.82 7.22 3.65
N LEU A 142 -8.60 7.65 4.89
CA LEU A 142 -7.58 8.66 5.24
C LEU A 142 -6.27 8.08 5.76
N SER A 143 -6.15 6.74 5.85
CA SER A 143 -5.06 6.09 6.58
C SER A 143 -3.69 6.18 5.90
N HIS A 144 -3.62 6.57 4.62
CA HIS A 144 -2.38 6.69 3.84
C HIS A 144 -1.42 5.54 4.13
N ASP A 145 -1.89 4.31 3.92
CA ASP A 145 -1.20 3.08 4.28
C ASP A 145 -0.81 2.25 3.04
N THR A 146 -0.14 1.13 3.27
CA THR A 146 0.35 0.28 2.18
C THR A 146 -0.80 -0.39 1.41
N ILE A 147 -1.92 -0.66 2.08
CA ILE A 147 -3.09 -1.28 1.47
C ILE A 147 -3.69 -0.31 0.43
N PHE A 148 -3.80 0.99 0.76
CA PHE A 148 -4.21 2.01 -0.21
C PHE A 148 -3.28 2.00 -1.42
N VAL A 149 -1.96 2.06 -1.20
CA VAL A 149 -0.97 2.04 -2.29
C VAL A 149 -1.14 0.81 -3.17
N SER A 150 -1.42 -0.37 -2.59
CA SER A 150 -1.68 -1.60 -3.34
C SER A 150 -2.96 -1.54 -4.19
N CYS A 151 -4.10 -1.04 -3.68
CA CYS A 151 -5.31 -0.82 -4.50
C CYS A 151 -4.99 0.17 -5.65
N GLY A 152 -4.21 1.22 -5.37
CA GLY A 152 -3.71 2.15 -6.38
C GLY A 152 -2.84 1.48 -7.46
N GLN A 153 -1.88 0.65 -7.07
CA GLN A 153 -1.01 -0.10 -8.00
C GLN A 153 -1.80 -1.05 -8.89
N ARG A 154 -2.81 -1.74 -8.36
CA ARG A 154 -3.71 -2.58 -9.16
C ARG A 154 -4.44 -1.76 -10.22
N MET A 155 -5.07 -0.64 -9.82
CA MET A 155 -5.77 0.25 -10.76
C MET A 155 -4.85 0.75 -11.87
N ILE A 156 -3.59 1.07 -11.52
CA ILE A 156 -2.60 1.49 -12.51
C ILE A 156 -2.23 0.34 -13.46
N CYS A 157 -2.02 -0.87 -12.94
CA CYS A 157 -1.71 -2.05 -13.76
C CYS A 157 -2.84 -2.38 -14.74
N ASP A 158 -4.10 -2.31 -14.29
CA ASP A 158 -5.28 -2.56 -15.13
C ASP A 158 -5.45 -1.45 -16.19
N TYR A 159 -5.16 -0.19 -15.82
CA TYR A 159 -5.10 0.92 -16.76
C TYR A 159 -4.01 0.72 -17.82
N ILE A 160 -2.79 0.37 -17.42
CA ILE A 160 -1.67 0.11 -18.33
C ILE A 160 -2.01 -1.05 -19.27
N ARG A 161 -2.61 -2.13 -18.75
CA ARG A 161 -2.98 -3.29 -19.56
C ARG A 161 -3.97 -2.94 -20.68
N THR A 162 -4.91 -2.05 -20.36
CA THR A 162 -5.97 -1.64 -21.29
C THR A 162 -5.46 -0.68 -22.36
N PHE A 163 -4.67 0.32 -21.97
CA PHE A 163 -4.31 1.45 -22.85
C PHE A 163 -2.89 1.36 -23.43
N TYR A 164 -2.01 0.56 -22.82
CA TYR A 164 -0.60 0.42 -23.21
C TYR A 164 -0.18 -1.07 -23.25
N PRO A 165 -0.79 -1.90 -24.12
CA PRO A 165 -0.61 -3.36 -24.13
C PRO A 165 0.81 -3.82 -24.47
N LEU A 166 1.67 -2.92 -24.97
CA LEU A 166 3.07 -3.22 -25.27
C LEU A 166 4.01 -3.07 -24.07
N ILE A 167 3.52 -2.50 -22.97
CA ILE A 167 4.30 -2.36 -21.74
C ILE A 167 4.45 -3.73 -21.09
N THR A 168 5.67 -4.07 -20.70
CA THR A 168 5.99 -5.32 -19.97
C THR A 168 6.74 -5.06 -18.67
N LYS A 169 7.25 -3.83 -18.49
CA LYS A 169 7.97 -3.40 -17.30
C LYS A 169 7.37 -2.12 -16.73
N ILE A 170 7.29 -2.06 -15.40
CA ILE A 170 6.88 -0.89 -14.65
C ILE A 170 8.00 -0.45 -13.72
N VAL A 171 8.28 0.84 -13.68
CA VAL A 171 9.21 1.45 -12.72
C VAL A 171 8.44 2.45 -11.86
N TYR A 172 8.30 2.15 -10.58
CA TYR A 172 7.67 3.02 -9.60
C TYR A 172 8.67 4.01 -9.01
N LEU A 173 8.24 5.27 -8.88
CA LEU A 173 8.92 6.33 -8.15
C LEU A 173 7.98 6.80 -7.04
N SER A 174 8.49 6.86 -5.81
CA SER A 174 7.77 7.43 -4.67
C SER A 174 8.76 7.99 -3.65
N ASP A 175 8.25 8.69 -2.63
CA ASP A 175 9.06 9.02 -1.47
C ASP A 175 9.42 7.75 -0.66
N GLY A 176 10.31 7.92 0.31
CA GLY A 176 10.77 6.84 1.19
C GLY A 176 9.94 6.64 2.46
N CYS A 177 8.69 7.11 2.52
CA CYS A 177 7.86 7.02 3.72
C CYS A 177 7.58 5.56 4.09
N SER A 178 7.99 5.16 5.31
CA SER A 178 7.85 3.79 5.79
C SER A 178 6.41 3.39 6.09
N ALA A 179 5.51 4.35 6.28
CA ALA A 179 4.10 4.05 6.57
C ALA A 179 3.38 3.40 5.38
N HIS A 180 3.72 3.80 4.14
CA HIS A 180 2.98 3.38 2.96
C HIS A 180 3.79 2.98 1.72
N PHE A 181 5.06 3.38 1.59
CA PHE A 181 5.87 3.02 0.41
C PHE A 181 7.08 2.15 0.75
N LYS A 182 7.90 2.53 1.74
CA LYS A 182 9.18 1.85 2.01
C LYS A 182 9.10 0.94 3.24
N ASN A 183 8.37 -0.16 3.11
CA ASN A 183 8.22 -1.17 4.16
C ASN A 183 8.23 -2.61 3.61
N ASN A 184 8.16 -3.58 4.53
CA ASN A 184 8.16 -5.01 4.22
C ASN A 184 6.97 -5.43 3.33
N PHE A 185 5.78 -4.87 3.58
CA PHE A 185 4.58 -5.16 2.79
C PHE A 185 4.70 -4.68 1.34
N SER A 186 5.22 -3.46 1.14
CA SER A 186 5.49 -2.92 -0.20
C SER A 186 6.57 -3.73 -0.93
N MET A 187 7.56 -4.25 -0.19
CA MET A 187 8.57 -5.15 -0.75
C MET A 187 7.97 -6.51 -1.15
N LEU A 188 7.05 -7.05 -0.35
CA LEU A 188 6.32 -8.27 -0.70
C LEU A 188 5.51 -8.07 -1.99
N ASN A 189 4.78 -6.95 -2.10
CA ASN A 189 4.05 -6.58 -3.32
C ASN A 189 4.99 -6.50 -4.53
N LEU A 190 6.19 -5.93 -4.36
CA LEU A 190 7.18 -5.82 -5.43
C LEU A 190 7.71 -7.20 -5.86
N ILE A 191 7.98 -8.11 -4.92
CA ILE A 191 8.43 -9.48 -5.19
C ILE A 191 7.35 -10.26 -5.96
N LYS A 192 6.08 -10.08 -5.58
CA LYS A 192 4.92 -10.76 -6.18
C LYS A 192 4.35 -10.06 -7.41
N HIS A 193 4.87 -8.89 -7.75
CA HIS A 193 4.32 -8.02 -8.79
C HIS A 193 4.18 -8.69 -10.16
N ASN A 194 5.18 -9.48 -10.56
CA ASN A 194 5.12 -10.17 -11.85
C ASN A 194 4.08 -11.28 -11.84
N GLU A 195 3.97 -12.03 -10.74
CA GLU A 195 2.95 -13.07 -10.57
C GLU A 195 1.54 -12.46 -10.61
N ASP A 196 1.34 -11.37 -9.87
CA ASP A 196 0.02 -10.76 -9.63
C ASP A 196 -0.47 -9.90 -10.81
N TYR A 197 0.44 -9.22 -11.52
CA TYR A 197 0.08 -8.24 -12.55
C TYR A 197 0.64 -8.52 -13.94
N GLN A 198 1.52 -9.52 -14.09
CA GLN A 198 2.22 -9.86 -15.34
C GLN A 198 3.15 -8.75 -15.84
N TYR A 199 3.70 -7.95 -14.91
CA TYR A 199 4.71 -6.93 -15.18
C TYR A 199 5.95 -7.14 -14.33
N LYS A 200 7.13 -7.05 -14.95
CA LYS A 200 8.38 -6.84 -14.20
C LYS A 200 8.30 -5.48 -13.52
N ALA A 201 8.66 -5.41 -12.24
CA ALA A 201 8.61 -4.16 -11.50
C ALA A 201 9.94 -3.81 -10.86
N GLU A 202 10.25 -2.51 -10.87
CA GLU A 202 11.31 -1.89 -10.08
C GLU A 202 10.70 -0.74 -9.29
N TRP A 203 11.23 -0.47 -8.10
CA TRP A 203 10.76 0.63 -7.26
C TRP A 203 11.94 1.45 -6.75
N ILE A 204 11.95 2.73 -7.08
CA ILE A 204 12.97 3.69 -6.69
C ILE A 204 12.36 4.66 -5.68
N PHE A 205 12.96 4.69 -4.49
CA PHE A 205 12.57 5.59 -3.41
C PHE A 205 13.49 6.81 -3.37
N TYR A 206 12.92 8.02 -3.38
CA TYR A 206 13.71 9.24 -3.17
C TYR A 206 14.32 9.28 -1.76
N SER A 207 15.50 9.89 -1.66
CA SER A 207 16.10 10.25 -0.37
C SER A 207 15.16 11.17 0.42
N THR A 208 15.11 10.99 1.74
CA THR A 208 14.29 11.81 2.66
C THR A 208 14.44 13.31 2.40
N SER A 209 13.33 14.06 2.47
CA SER A 209 13.28 15.52 2.25
C SER A 209 13.59 15.97 0.81
N HIS A 210 13.72 15.04 -0.13
CA HIS A 210 13.78 15.30 -1.57
C HIS A 210 12.75 14.42 -2.28
N GLY A 211 12.32 14.82 -3.47
CA GLY A 211 11.30 14.07 -4.22
C GLY A 211 10.11 14.90 -4.70
N LYS A 212 10.07 16.21 -4.39
CA LYS A 212 9.05 17.09 -4.98
C LYS A 212 9.03 16.92 -6.50
N GLY A 213 7.86 16.60 -7.01
CA GLY A 213 7.69 16.09 -8.33
C GLY A 213 6.40 16.55 -8.99
N PRO A 214 6.16 16.05 -10.21
CA PRO A 214 4.94 16.35 -10.94
C PRO A 214 3.65 15.97 -10.19
N VAL A 215 3.71 14.96 -9.31
CA VAL A 215 2.58 14.47 -8.51
C VAL A 215 2.09 15.49 -7.47
N ASP A 216 3.00 16.24 -6.83
CA ASP A 216 2.63 17.36 -5.94
C ASP A 216 1.81 18.43 -6.68
N GLY A 217 2.20 18.73 -7.92
CA GLY A 217 1.50 19.68 -8.78
C GLY A 217 0.08 19.25 -9.10
N LEU A 218 -0.16 17.95 -9.28
CA LEU A 218 -1.51 17.41 -9.51
C LEU A 218 -2.41 17.62 -8.29
N GLY A 219 -1.90 17.31 -7.09
CA GLY A 219 -2.61 17.56 -5.85
C GLY A 219 -2.96 19.05 -5.69
N ALA A 220 -2.00 19.92 -5.95
CA ALA A 220 -2.21 21.38 -5.88
C ALA A 220 -3.28 21.88 -6.86
N VAL A 221 -3.31 21.38 -8.10
CA VAL A 221 -4.31 21.76 -9.12
C VAL A 221 -5.72 21.33 -8.70
N VAL A 222 -5.86 20.08 -8.25
CA VAL A 222 -7.15 19.52 -7.79
C VAL A 222 -7.69 20.30 -6.60
N LYS A 223 -6.86 20.50 -5.57
CA LYS A 223 -7.22 21.26 -4.36
C LYS A 223 -7.57 22.72 -4.69
N SER A 224 -6.79 23.36 -5.57
CA SER A 224 -7.06 24.74 -5.98
C SER A 224 -8.36 24.89 -6.75
N ALA A 225 -8.69 23.91 -7.60
CA ALA A 225 -9.94 23.91 -8.34
C ALA A 225 -11.16 23.71 -7.44
N ALA A 226 -11.02 22.91 -6.39
CA ALA A 226 -12.03 22.72 -5.36
C ALA A 226 -12.21 23.97 -4.50
N ARG A 227 -11.11 24.53 -4.00
CA ARG A 227 -11.14 25.78 -3.21
C ARG A 227 -11.80 26.92 -3.96
N ARG A 228 -11.50 27.08 -5.25
CA ARG A 228 -12.15 28.10 -6.10
C ARG A 228 -13.66 27.88 -6.24
N GLU A 229 -14.12 26.64 -6.26
CA GLU A 229 -15.55 26.33 -6.34
C GLU A 229 -16.24 26.66 -5.01
N THR A 230 -15.68 26.23 -3.88
CA THR A 230 -16.17 26.57 -2.55
C THR A 230 -16.26 28.08 -2.36
N MET A 231 -15.26 28.84 -2.80
CA MET A 231 -15.25 30.32 -2.70
C MET A 231 -16.27 31.01 -3.62
N ARG A 232 -16.78 30.32 -4.66
CA ARG A 232 -17.84 30.82 -5.55
C ARG A 232 -19.24 30.43 -5.07
N ALA A 233 -19.33 29.47 -4.17
CA ALA A 233 -20.57 28.99 -3.59
C ALA A 233 -21.00 29.94 -2.47
N ASP A 234 -22.02 30.78 -2.73
CA ASP A 234 -22.69 31.58 -1.69
C ASP A 234 -23.47 30.66 -0.73
N GLY A 235 -22.77 30.10 0.25
CA GLY A 235 -23.33 29.34 1.37
C GLY A 235 -23.24 27.80 1.27
N PRO A 236 -23.63 27.09 2.35
CA PRO A 236 -23.44 25.64 2.52
C PRO A 236 -24.17 24.76 1.50
N GLN A 237 -25.18 25.28 0.78
CA GLN A 237 -25.93 24.51 -0.20
C GLN A 237 -25.20 24.28 -1.54
N LYS A 238 -24.08 24.98 -1.79
CA LYS A 238 -23.30 24.85 -3.03
C LYS A 238 -21.86 24.35 -2.82
N SER A 239 -21.49 24.05 -1.57
CA SER A 239 -20.19 23.46 -1.24
C SER A 239 -20.31 21.93 -1.17
N PHE A 240 -19.28 21.20 -1.57
CA PHE A 240 -19.23 19.74 -1.37
C PHE A 240 -18.89 19.46 0.10
N LEU A 241 -19.88 18.97 0.84
CA LEU A 241 -19.83 18.69 2.28
C LEU A 241 -19.39 17.27 2.59
N THR A 242 -19.44 16.39 1.58
CA THR A 242 -19.03 14.99 1.70
C THR A 242 -17.93 14.64 0.70
N PRO A 243 -17.06 13.67 1.03
CA PRO A 243 -16.08 13.14 0.09
C PRO A 243 -16.70 12.68 -1.24
N VAL A 244 -17.93 12.14 -1.21
CA VAL A 244 -18.65 11.69 -2.41
C VAL A 244 -18.99 12.85 -3.34
N GLU A 245 -19.52 13.95 -2.78
CA GLU A 245 -19.82 15.16 -3.56
C GLU A 245 -18.55 15.76 -4.14
N PHE A 246 -17.47 15.78 -3.35
CA PHE A 246 -16.15 16.21 -3.80
C PHE A 246 -15.63 15.36 -4.97
N TYR A 247 -15.71 14.04 -4.87
CA TYR A 247 -15.37 13.13 -5.97
C TYR A 247 -16.23 13.38 -7.23
N LYS A 248 -17.56 13.50 -7.07
CA LYS A 248 -18.47 13.76 -8.21
C LYS A 248 -18.12 15.06 -8.92
N PHE A 249 -17.86 16.13 -8.17
CA PHE A 249 -17.41 17.41 -8.72
C PHE A 249 -16.09 17.28 -9.50
N LEU A 250 -15.10 16.64 -8.89
CA LEU A 250 -13.79 16.47 -9.54
C LEU A 250 -13.89 15.60 -10.80
N LYS A 251 -14.71 14.55 -10.78
CA LYS A 251 -14.95 13.69 -11.94
C LYS A 251 -15.58 14.43 -13.11
N GLN A 252 -16.46 15.39 -12.85
CA GLN A 252 -17.04 16.26 -13.89
C GLN A 252 -16.01 17.25 -14.45
N LYS A 253 -15.11 17.75 -13.60
CA LYS A 253 -14.14 18.80 -13.96
C LYS A 253 -12.87 18.25 -14.64
N PHE A 254 -12.47 17.02 -14.30
CA PHE A 254 -11.20 16.44 -14.73
C PHE A 254 -11.36 15.00 -15.21
N CYS A 255 -10.98 14.73 -16.46
CA CYS A 255 -10.90 13.38 -17.01
C CYS A 255 -9.84 12.50 -16.31
N SER A 256 -8.84 13.12 -15.65
CA SER A 256 -7.79 12.47 -14.86
C SER A 256 -8.28 11.79 -13.57
N ILE A 257 -9.50 12.08 -13.13
CA ILE A 257 -10.04 11.48 -11.90
C ILE A 257 -10.52 10.07 -12.25
N ARG A 258 -9.93 9.04 -11.65
CA ARG A 258 -10.31 7.63 -11.88
C ARG A 258 -11.35 7.16 -10.88
N SER A 259 -12.00 6.05 -11.19
CA SER A 259 -13.16 5.53 -10.45
C SER A 259 -12.70 4.81 -9.17
N TYR A 260 -13.58 4.74 -8.16
CA TYR A 260 -13.36 4.33 -6.76
C TYR A 260 -13.08 5.49 -5.81
N HIS A 261 -14.07 5.76 -4.95
CA HIS A 261 -14.07 6.83 -3.96
C HIS A 261 -14.08 6.30 -2.51
N HIS A 262 -14.54 5.07 -2.30
CA HIS A 262 -14.69 4.53 -0.97
C HIS A 262 -13.87 3.26 -0.81
N PHE A 263 -12.99 3.26 0.18
CA PHE A 263 -12.11 2.13 0.45
C PHE A 263 -12.38 1.67 1.88
N GLN A 264 -12.83 0.42 2.01
CA GLN A 264 -13.22 -0.18 3.27
C GLN A 264 -12.30 -1.36 3.55
N PRO A 265 -11.33 -1.24 4.48
CA PRO A 265 -10.53 -2.39 4.90
C PRO A 265 -11.46 -3.50 5.39
N ILE A 266 -11.28 -4.69 4.84
CA ILE A 266 -11.93 -5.91 5.31
C ILE A 266 -11.03 -6.56 6.37
N ASP A 267 -9.72 -6.56 6.13
CA ASP A 267 -8.71 -7.11 7.02
C ASP A 267 -7.34 -6.43 6.79
N SER A 268 -6.27 -6.98 7.38
CA SER A 268 -4.90 -6.46 7.29
C SER A 268 -4.26 -6.51 5.88
N ALA A 269 -4.88 -7.20 4.93
CA ALA A 269 -4.38 -7.40 3.59
C ALA A 269 -5.43 -7.14 2.48
N THR A 270 -6.71 -6.96 2.82
CA THR A 270 -7.81 -6.81 1.86
C THR A 270 -8.59 -5.51 2.07
N ILE A 271 -8.84 -4.80 0.98
CA ILE A 271 -9.63 -3.57 0.95
C ILE A 271 -10.72 -3.63 -0.11
N ARG A 272 -11.94 -3.33 0.30
CA ARG A 272 -13.10 -3.18 -0.59
C ARG A 272 -13.10 -1.78 -1.19
N CYS A 273 -12.82 -1.65 -2.49
CA CYS A 273 -12.88 -0.38 -3.20
C CYS A 273 -14.28 -0.27 -3.90
N LYS A 274 -15.06 0.77 -3.59
CA LYS A 274 -16.40 1.08 -4.14
C LYS A 274 -16.40 2.39 -4.92
N ILE A 275 -17.19 2.46 -6.00
CA ILE A 275 -17.25 3.65 -6.90
C ILE A 275 -17.58 4.91 -6.11
N THR A 276 -18.50 4.80 -5.15
CA THR A 276 -18.88 5.80 -4.15
C THR A 276 -19.27 5.07 -2.86
N SER A 277 -19.35 5.77 -1.72
CA SER A 277 -19.66 5.11 -0.43
C SER A 277 -21.07 4.51 -0.38
N ASP A 278 -21.97 5.03 -1.20
CA ASP A 278 -23.35 4.56 -1.41
C ASP A 278 -23.47 3.45 -2.49
N SER A 279 -22.39 3.12 -3.20
CA SER A 279 -22.43 2.08 -4.24
C SER A 279 -22.59 0.68 -3.65
N LEU A 280 -23.53 -0.10 -4.17
CA LEU A 280 -23.64 -1.54 -3.90
C LEU A 280 -22.59 -2.36 -4.67
N ILE A 281 -22.17 -1.84 -5.83
CA ILE A 281 -21.09 -2.42 -6.64
C ILE A 281 -19.76 -2.10 -5.97
N HIS A 282 -18.99 -3.15 -5.73
CA HIS A 282 -17.71 -3.09 -5.05
C HIS A 282 -16.74 -4.12 -5.66
N GLU A 283 -15.45 -3.84 -5.56
CA GLU A 283 -14.38 -4.76 -5.88
C GLU A 283 -13.49 -4.91 -4.64
N ASP A 284 -13.15 -6.15 -4.29
CA ASP A 284 -12.28 -6.45 -3.16
C ASP A 284 -10.85 -6.66 -3.67
N PHE A 285 -9.90 -5.93 -3.09
CA PHE A 285 -8.50 -5.91 -3.48
C PHE A 285 -7.65 -6.47 -2.34
N SER A 286 -6.98 -7.60 -2.57
CA SER A 286 -6.03 -8.17 -1.64
C SER A 286 -4.58 -7.88 -2.07
N MET A 287 -3.72 -7.54 -1.11
CA MET A 287 -2.32 -7.16 -1.30
C MET A 287 -1.44 -8.22 -1.97
N THR A 288 -1.88 -9.47 -1.96
CA THR A 288 -1.28 -10.55 -2.73
C THR A 288 -2.40 -11.23 -3.51
N ALA A 289 -2.43 -11.01 -4.82
CA ALA A 289 -3.34 -11.77 -5.68
C ALA A 289 -3.03 -13.27 -5.57
N SER A 290 -1.79 -13.63 -5.21
CA SER A 290 -1.33 -15.02 -5.01
C SER A 290 -1.96 -15.79 -3.84
N ARG A 291 -2.77 -15.19 -2.95
CA ARG A 291 -3.48 -15.96 -1.89
C ARG A 291 -4.92 -16.36 -2.25
N GLN A 292 -5.56 -15.66 -3.17
CA GLN A 292 -6.93 -15.97 -3.62
C GLN A 292 -7.02 -16.50 -5.06
N SER A 293 -6.06 -16.17 -5.94
CA SER A 293 -6.19 -16.46 -7.39
C SER A 293 -5.56 -17.78 -7.87
N LYS A 294 -5.08 -18.64 -6.97
CA LYS A 294 -4.50 -19.96 -7.33
C LYS A 294 -5.21 -21.17 -6.72
N LEU A 295 -6.16 -20.97 -5.81
CA LEU A 295 -6.91 -22.06 -5.21
C LEU A 295 -8.06 -22.39 -6.16
N THR A 296 -7.92 -23.47 -6.92
CA THR A 296 -8.96 -23.87 -7.88
C THR A 296 -10.11 -24.56 -7.16
N TYR A 297 -9.82 -25.21 -6.04
CA TYR A 297 -10.76 -26.11 -5.36
C TYR A 297 -11.12 -25.69 -3.93
N VAL A 298 -10.41 -24.73 -3.33
CA VAL A 298 -10.62 -24.32 -1.94
C VAL A 298 -10.72 -22.80 -1.76
N LYS A 299 -11.34 -22.39 -0.66
CA LYS A 299 -11.44 -20.99 -0.21
C LYS A 299 -10.88 -20.90 1.21
N LEU A 300 -10.04 -19.90 1.49
CA LEU A 300 -9.63 -19.61 2.86
C LEU A 300 -10.82 -19.10 3.67
N VAL A 301 -11.03 -19.66 4.85
CA VAL A 301 -12.11 -19.26 5.76
C VAL A 301 -11.58 -18.16 6.65
N MET A 302 -12.24 -17.00 6.63
CA MET A 302 -11.80 -15.82 7.39
C MET A 302 -12.74 -15.53 8.57
N ALA A 303 -14.00 -15.96 8.47
CA ALA A 303 -14.97 -15.90 9.55
C ALA A 303 -15.86 -17.15 9.56
N ILE A 304 -16.41 -17.50 10.72
CA ILE A 304 -17.35 -18.64 10.84
C ILE A 304 -18.60 -18.45 9.96
N ASN A 305 -18.96 -17.20 9.66
CA ASN A 305 -20.09 -16.86 8.78
C ASN A 305 -19.82 -17.17 7.30
N ASP A 306 -18.57 -17.48 6.92
CA ASP A 306 -18.23 -17.92 5.57
C ASP A 306 -18.53 -19.42 5.33
N ILE A 307 -18.84 -20.16 6.40
CA ILE A 307 -19.11 -21.60 6.38
C ILE A 307 -20.61 -21.83 6.57
N ASN A 308 -21.16 -22.78 5.84
CA ASN A 308 -22.54 -23.23 5.95
C ASN A 308 -22.61 -24.67 6.47
N MET A 309 -23.78 -25.06 6.98
CA MET A 309 -24.07 -26.45 7.30
C MET A 309 -23.94 -27.33 6.05
N ASN A 310 -23.36 -28.52 6.20
CA ASN A 310 -23.01 -29.48 5.14
C ASN A 310 -21.84 -29.08 4.23
N ASP A 311 -21.18 -27.95 4.48
CA ASP A 311 -19.94 -27.65 3.79
C ASP A 311 -18.84 -28.67 4.15
N ASN A 312 -17.93 -28.88 3.21
CA ASN A 312 -16.75 -29.71 3.44
C ASN A 312 -15.58 -28.78 3.77
N VAL A 313 -14.86 -29.08 4.84
CA VAL A 313 -13.71 -28.30 5.32
C VAL A 313 -12.50 -29.21 5.49
N ALA A 314 -11.32 -28.66 5.29
CA ALA A 314 -10.07 -29.27 5.76
C ALA A 314 -9.71 -28.62 7.09
N VAL A 315 -9.44 -29.44 8.11
CA VAL A 315 -9.11 -28.98 9.46
C VAL A 315 -7.82 -29.63 9.95
N GLU A 316 -7.06 -28.92 10.76
CA GLU A 316 -5.95 -29.50 11.52
C GLU A 316 -6.51 -30.19 12.77
N TYR A 317 -6.09 -31.44 13.00
CA TYR A 317 -6.38 -32.14 14.23
C TYR A 317 -5.29 -33.16 14.54
N GLN A 318 -4.65 -33.00 15.71
CA GLN A 318 -3.59 -33.86 16.23
C GLN A 318 -2.34 -33.97 15.33
N GLY A 319 -2.01 -32.88 14.62
CA GLY A 319 -0.81 -32.79 13.79
C GLY A 319 -0.97 -33.33 12.36
N ASP A 320 -2.18 -33.74 11.98
CA ASP A 320 -2.54 -34.12 10.62
C ASP A 320 -3.72 -33.26 10.13
N TRP A 321 -3.87 -33.10 8.81
CA TRP A 321 -5.07 -32.50 8.24
C TRP A 321 -6.14 -33.57 7.95
N TRP A 322 -7.37 -33.23 8.24
CA TRP A 322 -8.54 -34.08 8.06
C TRP A 322 -9.57 -33.42 7.18
N LEU A 323 -10.21 -34.22 6.33
CA LEU A 323 -11.40 -33.79 5.61
C LEU A 323 -12.61 -34.02 6.52
N ALA A 324 -13.43 -32.99 6.72
CA ALA A 324 -14.59 -33.07 7.60
C ALA A 324 -15.81 -32.37 6.98
N MET A 325 -17.00 -32.82 7.36
CA MET A 325 -18.26 -32.22 6.95
C MET A 325 -18.91 -31.49 8.12
N VAL A 326 -19.29 -30.23 7.92
CA VAL A 326 -19.87 -29.38 8.94
C VAL A 326 -21.29 -29.83 9.28
N GLN A 327 -21.54 -30.18 10.53
CA GLN A 327 -22.84 -30.60 11.05
C GLN A 327 -23.61 -29.44 11.69
N ALA A 328 -22.90 -28.56 12.42
CA ALA A 328 -23.48 -27.38 13.05
C ALA A 328 -22.43 -26.28 13.25
N LEU A 329 -22.91 -25.04 13.39
CA LEU A 329 -22.08 -23.84 13.61
C LEU A 329 -22.48 -23.18 14.92
N GLU A 330 -21.51 -22.97 15.81
CA GLU A 330 -21.70 -22.28 17.08
C GLU A 330 -21.05 -20.89 17.01
N THR A 331 -21.77 -19.93 16.43
CA THR A 331 -21.25 -18.59 16.11
C THR A 331 -20.76 -17.81 17.33
N ASN A 332 -21.33 -18.05 18.51
CA ASN A 332 -20.94 -17.38 19.75
C ASN A 332 -19.58 -17.83 20.28
N LEU A 333 -19.21 -19.09 20.01
CA LEU A 333 -17.96 -19.71 20.48
C LEU A 333 -16.89 -19.76 19.37
N GLN A 334 -17.25 -19.40 18.14
CA GLN A 334 -16.41 -19.59 16.94
C GLN A 334 -15.97 -21.05 16.75
N GLU A 335 -16.87 -21.99 17.08
CA GLU A 335 -16.63 -23.43 16.95
C GLU A 335 -17.54 -24.04 15.88
N LEU A 336 -17.04 -25.10 15.25
CA LEU A 336 -17.75 -25.89 14.26
C LEU A 336 -17.87 -27.31 14.78
N ARG A 337 -19.09 -27.85 14.82
CA ARG A 337 -19.27 -29.29 15.01
C ARG A 337 -19.10 -29.96 13.65
N VAL A 338 -18.07 -30.77 13.49
CA VAL A 338 -17.72 -31.44 12.23
C VAL A 338 -17.76 -32.94 12.39
N SER A 339 -18.08 -33.66 11.31
CA SER A 339 -17.95 -35.11 11.21
C SER A 339 -16.74 -35.46 10.34
N PHE A 340 -15.78 -36.19 10.90
CA PHE A 340 -14.53 -36.53 10.23
C PHE A 340 -14.70 -37.64 9.21
N LEU A 341 -14.05 -37.47 8.05
CA LEU A 341 -13.86 -38.53 7.09
C LEU A 341 -12.47 -39.13 7.27
N HIS A 342 -12.40 -40.47 7.20
CA HIS A 342 -11.18 -41.25 7.39
C HIS A 342 -10.64 -41.77 6.06
N PRO A 343 -9.32 -41.96 5.94
CA PRO A 343 -8.24 -41.63 6.90
C PRO A 343 -7.84 -40.13 6.88
N PRO A 344 -6.93 -39.65 7.75
CA PRO A 344 -6.32 -38.34 7.59
C PRO A 344 -5.56 -38.23 6.27
N GLY A 345 -5.34 -36.99 5.83
CA GLY A 345 -4.54 -36.70 4.64
C GLY A 345 -3.04 -36.96 4.84
N PRO A 346 -2.23 -36.92 3.77
CA PRO A 346 -2.63 -36.73 2.37
C PRO A 346 -3.18 -38.01 1.74
N ARG A 347 -4.47 -37.99 1.39
CA ARG A 347 -5.19 -39.07 0.68
C ARG A 347 -6.24 -38.46 -0.24
N THR A 348 -6.67 -39.20 -1.25
CA THR A 348 -7.70 -38.78 -2.22
C THR A 348 -9.02 -39.55 -2.09
N SER A 349 -9.07 -40.57 -1.23
CA SER A 349 -10.23 -41.43 -0.99
C SER A 349 -10.53 -41.46 0.49
N PHE A 350 -11.73 -41.06 0.85
CA PHE A 350 -12.19 -40.93 2.24
C PHE A 350 -13.51 -41.66 2.46
N LYS A 351 -13.85 -41.95 3.70
CA LYS A 351 -15.14 -42.53 4.08
C LYS A 351 -15.55 -42.08 5.47
N PHE A 352 -16.85 -41.96 5.71
CA PHE A 352 -17.32 -41.85 7.09
C PHE A 352 -17.04 -43.16 7.84
N PRO A 353 -16.52 -43.08 9.07
CA PRO A 353 -16.37 -44.25 9.92
C PRO A 353 -17.75 -44.84 10.26
N VAL A 354 -17.79 -46.15 10.56
CA VAL A 354 -19.04 -46.86 10.90
C VAL A 354 -19.68 -46.32 12.18
N ARG A 355 -18.84 -45.86 13.12
CA ARG A 355 -19.27 -45.08 14.28
C ARG A 355 -19.03 -43.61 13.96
N SER A 356 -20.04 -42.77 14.19
CA SER A 356 -19.90 -41.33 13.94
C SER A 356 -18.71 -40.79 14.73
N ASP A 357 -17.84 -40.07 14.03
CA ASP A 357 -16.67 -39.40 14.58
C ASP A 357 -16.92 -37.90 14.44
N GLU A 358 -17.49 -37.33 15.50
CA GLU A 358 -17.91 -35.94 15.54
C GLU A 358 -17.19 -35.19 16.66
N LEU A 359 -16.71 -34.00 16.35
CA LEU A 359 -16.00 -33.16 17.30
C LEU A 359 -16.29 -31.68 17.05
N ASN A 360 -16.19 -30.88 18.10
CA ASN A 360 -16.13 -29.44 17.97
C ASN A 360 -14.70 -29.01 17.66
N ILE A 361 -14.53 -28.22 16.60
CA ILE A 361 -13.26 -27.67 16.15
C ILE A 361 -13.36 -26.16 16.18
N GLU A 362 -12.37 -25.50 16.79
CA GLU A 362 -12.27 -24.04 16.77
C GLU A 362 -11.99 -23.55 15.34
N LEU A 363 -12.53 -22.38 14.98
CA LEU A 363 -12.31 -21.77 13.65
C LEU A 363 -10.82 -21.63 13.31
N GLY A 364 -9.97 -21.39 14.32
CA GLY A 364 -8.52 -21.28 14.16
C GLY A 364 -7.83 -22.55 13.68
N ASN A 365 -8.48 -23.71 13.77
CA ASN A 365 -7.97 -24.99 13.28
C ASN A 365 -8.57 -25.38 11.92
N VAL A 366 -9.36 -24.50 11.29
CA VAL A 366 -9.86 -24.70 9.93
C VAL A 366 -8.82 -24.19 8.93
N ILE A 367 -8.29 -25.12 8.13
CA ILE A 367 -7.27 -24.82 7.12
C ILE A 367 -7.92 -24.14 5.91
N CYS A 368 -9.01 -24.72 5.39
CA CYS A 368 -9.76 -24.15 4.27
C CYS A 368 -11.15 -24.76 4.10
N LEU A 369 -12.02 -24.03 3.41
CA LEU A 369 -13.30 -24.51 2.87
C LEU A 369 -13.07 -25.20 1.53
N VAL A 370 -13.61 -26.39 1.35
CA VAL A 370 -13.52 -27.15 0.10
C VAL A 370 -14.72 -26.81 -0.79
N CYS A 371 -14.47 -26.11 -1.89
CA CYS A 371 -15.52 -25.58 -2.77
C CYS A 371 -16.14 -26.62 -3.70
N GLN A 372 -15.45 -27.74 -3.94
CA GLN A 372 -16.00 -28.86 -4.72
C GLN A 372 -16.35 -30.02 -3.79
N PRO A 373 -17.63 -30.42 -3.68
CA PRO A 373 -18.00 -31.53 -2.82
C PRO A 373 -17.30 -32.82 -3.29
N PRO A 374 -16.78 -33.64 -2.36
CA PRO A 374 -16.19 -34.92 -2.71
C PRO A 374 -17.20 -35.80 -3.47
N LYS A 375 -16.74 -36.49 -4.51
CA LYS A 375 -17.60 -37.35 -5.35
C LYS A 375 -17.67 -38.75 -4.77
N LEU A 376 -18.86 -39.33 -4.68
CA LEU A 376 -19.04 -40.73 -4.29
C LEU A 376 -18.61 -41.67 -5.41
N ASP A 377 -17.73 -42.63 -5.11
CA ASP A 377 -17.40 -43.73 -6.00
C ASP A 377 -18.42 -44.88 -5.91
N THR A 378 -18.25 -45.90 -6.75
CA THR A 378 -19.10 -47.10 -6.77
C THR A 378 -19.02 -47.95 -5.49
N ARG A 379 -18.08 -47.65 -4.59
CA ARG A 379 -17.87 -48.31 -3.29
C ARG A 379 -18.25 -47.39 -2.12
N PHE A 380 -18.96 -46.29 -2.38
CA PHE A 380 -19.38 -45.29 -1.40
C PHE A 380 -18.24 -44.56 -0.67
N ASN A 381 -17.05 -44.49 -1.29
CA ASN A 381 -15.98 -43.61 -0.83
C ASN A 381 -16.14 -42.21 -1.41
N TYR A 382 -15.81 -41.20 -0.61
CA TYR A 382 -15.74 -39.80 -0.99
C TYR A 382 -14.37 -39.51 -1.60
N MET A 383 -14.36 -39.22 -2.90
CA MET A 383 -13.17 -38.98 -3.69
C MET A 383 -12.95 -37.49 -3.91
N ILE A 384 -11.72 -37.03 -3.71
CA ILE A 384 -11.27 -35.69 -4.11
C ILE A 384 -10.21 -35.78 -5.23
N PRO A 385 -10.14 -34.79 -6.14
CA PRO A 385 -9.06 -34.71 -7.13
C PRO A 385 -7.68 -34.64 -6.46
N GLN A 386 -6.65 -35.22 -7.10
CA GLN A 386 -5.27 -35.13 -6.60
C GLN A 386 -4.82 -33.66 -6.46
N SER A 387 -5.19 -32.80 -7.41
CA SER A 387 -4.91 -31.36 -7.35
C SER A 387 -5.49 -30.67 -6.11
N LEU A 388 -6.70 -31.06 -5.67
CA LEU A 388 -7.30 -30.54 -4.44
C LEU A 388 -6.54 -31.07 -3.20
N CYS A 389 -6.13 -32.34 -3.21
CA CYS A 389 -5.31 -32.91 -2.14
C CYS A 389 -3.97 -32.18 -2.01
N ASP A 390 -3.31 -31.90 -3.14
CA ASP A 390 -2.05 -31.17 -3.19
C ASP A 390 -2.21 -29.72 -2.71
N GLU A 391 -3.29 -29.03 -3.10
CA GLU A 391 -3.63 -27.68 -2.61
C GLU A 391 -3.82 -27.65 -1.08
N ILE A 392 -4.61 -28.58 -0.52
CA ILE A 392 -4.80 -28.68 0.94
C ILE A 392 -3.47 -28.99 1.63
N GLN A 393 -2.68 -29.92 1.09
CA GLN A 393 -1.39 -30.31 1.69
C GLN A 393 -0.38 -29.15 1.70
N GLN A 394 -0.39 -28.31 0.67
CA GLN A 394 0.44 -27.11 0.64
C GLN A 394 -0.01 -26.10 1.70
N LEU A 395 -1.33 -25.85 1.80
CA LEU A 395 -1.88 -24.95 2.83
C LEU A 395 -1.56 -25.45 4.24
N PHE A 396 -1.68 -26.75 4.48
CA PHE A 396 -1.37 -27.36 5.77
C PHE A 396 0.11 -27.23 6.15
N ALA A 397 1.04 -27.29 5.19
CA ALA A 397 2.46 -27.09 5.47
C ALA A 397 2.82 -25.65 5.87
N GLU A 398 1.94 -24.69 5.58
CA GLU A 398 2.06 -23.27 5.93
C GLU A 398 1.21 -22.88 7.15
N PHE A 399 0.36 -23.80 7.63
CA PHE A 399 -0.55 -23.67 8.77
C PHE A 399 0.19 -23.97 10.08
#